data_AF-A0A9P5PP56-F1
#
_entry.id   AF-A0A9P5PP56-F1
#
_cell.length_a   1.000
_cell.length_b   1.000
_cell.length_c   1.000
_cell.angle_alpha   90.00
_cell.angle_beta   90.00
_cell.angle_gamma   90.00
#
_symmetry.space_group_name_H-M   'P 1'
#
loop_
_entity.id
_entity.type
_entity.pdbx_description
1 polymer ?
#
loop_
_entity_poly.entity_id
_entity_poly.type
_entity_poly.pdbx_seq_one_letter_code
_entity_poly.pdbx_strand_id
1 'polypeptide(L)'
;GVFQCFTPATYQYYRMELDRLYASSDRLYNWFPRSVFASITFNLGPWMISWPQTDNHNLTFGWCAITALGNFDPEEGGHLILWDLGLVIRFPPSST
;
A
#
# COMPACT_ATOMS: atom_id res chain seq x y z
N GLY A 1 7.11 -9.05 10.06
CA GLY A 1 5.84 -8.30 10.01
C GLY A 1 4.83 -9.06 9.16
N VAL A 2 3.55 -8.67 9.16
CA VAL A 2 2.45 -9.39 8.47
C VAL A 2 2.82 -9.82 7.05
N PHE A 3 3.31 -8.90 6.21
CA PHE A 3 3.68 -9.19 4.83
C PHE A 3 4.71 -10.33 4.70
N GLN A 4 5.76 -10.32 5.53
CA GLN A 4 6.77 -11.38 5.55
C GLN A 4 6.22 -12.73 6.01
N CYS A 5 5.22 -12.74 6.90
CA CYS A 5 4.63 -13.97 7.42
C CYS A 5 3.71 -14.65 6.39
N PHE A 6 2.90 -13.88 5.67
CA PHE A 6 1.91 -14.42 4.73
C PHE A 6 2.45 -14.66 3.32
N THR A 7 3.43 -13.86 2.88
CA THR A 7 4.08 -14.07 1.57
C THR A 7 5.60 -13.79 1.64
N PRO A 8 6.37 -14.69 2.25
CA PRO A 8 7.81 -14.50 2.46
C PRO A 8 8.58 -14.36 1.14
N ALA A 9 8.16 -15.05 0.08
CA ALA A 9 8.82 -14.99 -1.23
C ALA A 9 8.66 -13.60 -1.89
N THR A 10 7.44 -13.04 -1.90
CA THR A 10 7.20 -11.69 -2.43
C THR A 10 7.91 -10.64 -1.57
N TYR A 11 7.91 -10.81 -0.24
CA TYR A 11 8.66 -9.93 0.67
C TYR A 11 10.16 -9.93 0.36
N GLN A 12 10.77 -11.11 0.17
CA GLN A 12 12.19 -11.24 -0.18
C GLN A 12 12.49 -10.61 -1.55
N TYR A 13 11.62 -10.82 -2.53
CA TYR A 13 11.73 -10.18 -3.85
C TYR A 13 11.77 -8.65 -3.72
N TYR A 14 10.80 -8.06 -2.99
CA TYR A 14 10.76 -6.62 -2.75
C TYR A 14 12.07 -6.11 -2.11
N ARG A 15 12.57 -6.82 -1.10
CA ARG A 15 13.80 -6.46 -0.41
C ARG A 15 15.01 -6.49 -1.35
N MET A 16 15.16 -7.58 -2.11
CA MET A 16 16.29 -7.76 -3.04
C MET A 16 16.29 -6.71 -4.15
N GLU A 17 15.14 -6.42 -4.75
CA GLU A 17 15.07 -5.41 -5.82
C GLU A 17 15.32 -3.99 -5.29
N LEU A 18 14.85 -3.67 -4.08
CA LEU A 18 15.19 -2.40 -3.44
C LEU A 18 16.68 -2.28 -3.13
N ASP A 19 17.31 -3.34 -2.61
CA ASP A 19 18.75 -3.35 -2.33
C ASP A 19 19.56 -3.14 -3.62
N ARG A 20 19.17 -3.78 -4.73
CA ARG A 20 19.78 -3.54 -6.06
C ARG A 20 19.56 -2.10 -6.56
N LEU A 21 18.35 -1.56 -6.39
CA LEU A 21 18.03 -0.20 -6.80
C LEU A 21 18.94 0.81 -6.08
N TYR A 22 19.06 0.72 -4.76
CA TYR A 22 19.91 1.63 -4.00
C TYR A 22 21.41 1.42 -4.26
N ALA A 23 21.84 0.19 -4.55
CA ALA A 23 23.23 -0.07 -4.97
C ALA A 23 23.55 0.49 -6.37
N SER A 24 22.55 0.75 -7.21
CA SER A 24 22.75 1.22 -8.58
C SER A 24 23.10 2.72 -8.69
N SER A 25 22.81 3.51 -7.66
CA SER A 25 23.01 4.96 -7.70
C SER A 25 23.06 5.58 -6.30
N ASP A 26 24.19 6.21 -5.98
CA ASP A 26 24.39 6.97 -4.74
C ASP A 26 23.52 8.25 -4.66
N ARG A 27 22.80 8.59 -5.74
CA ARG A 27 21.86 9.72 -5.76
C ARG A 27 20.51 9.38 -5.12
N LEU A 28 20.23 8.10 -4.94
CA LEU A 28 18.96 7.66 -4.36
C LEU A 28 19.04 7.71 -2.84
N TYR A 29 18.08 8.41 -2.22
CA TYR A 29 17.96 8.48 -0.78
C TYR A 29 16.88 7.51 -0.29
N ASN A 30 17.22 6.66 0.68
CA ASN A 30 16.29 5.74 1.29
C ASN A 30 15.56 6.40 2.47
N TRP A 31 14.40 6.98 2.20
CA TRP A 31 13.53 7.61 3.21
C TRP A 31 12.95 6.60 4.22
N PHE A 32 12.88 5.32 3.85
CA PHE A 32 12.22 4.27 4.64
C PHE A 32 13.11 3.03 4.77
N PRO A 33 14.27 3.10 5.45
CA PRO A 33 15.26 2.02 5.48
C PRO A 33 14.76 0.73 6.13
N ARG A 34 13.66 0.81 6.88
CA ARG A 34 12.99 -0.31 7.56
C ARG A 34 11.77 -0.86 6.80
N SER A 35 11.46 -0.31 5.63
CA SER A 35 10.38 -0.76 4.76
C SER A 35 10.92 -1.58 3.60
N VAL A 36 10.12 -2.54 3.12
CA VAL A 36 10.34 -3.21 1.82
C VAL A 36 9.50 -2.61 0.70
N PHE A 37 8.60 -1.66 1.01
CA PHE A 37 7.86 -0.91 0.00
C PHE A 37 8.71 0.25 -0.52
N ALA A 38 8.80 0.37 -1.85
CA ALA A 38 9.62 1.38 -2.50
C ALA A 38 9.01 2.79 -2.45
N SER A 39 7.70 2.88 -2.26
CA SER A 39 6.95 4.14 -2.22
C SER A 39 5.78 4.05 -1.24
N ILE A 40 5.26 5.22 -0.90
CA ILE A 40 4.03 5.40 -0.13
C ILE A 40 3.27 6.59 -0.72
N THR A 41 1.94 6.52 -0.72
CA THR A 41 1.07 7.61 -1.17
C THR A 41 0.14 7.98 -0.02
N PHE A 42 -0.02 9.29 0.21
CA PHE A 42 -0.94 9.82 1.20
C PHE A 42 -2.14 10.43 0.50
N ASN A 43 -3.32 9.85 0.75
CA ASN A 43 -4.58 10.39 0.27
C ASN A 43 -5.19 11.25 1.39
N LEU A 44 -5.07 12.58 1.27
CA LEU A 44 -5.39 13.53 2.34
C LEU A 44 -6.79 14.15 2.16
N GLY A 45 -7.44 14.47 3.29
CA GLY A 45 -8.78 15.05 3.35
C GLY A 45 -8.84 16.54 2.98
N PRO A 46 -10.04 17.18 3.13
CA PRO A 46 -11.13 16.74 4.02
C PRO A 46 -12.03 15.64 3.47
N TRP A 47 -12.03 15.42 2.15
CA TRP A 47 -12.79 14.36 1.48
C TRP A 47 -11.90 13.68 0.46
N MET A 48 -11.89 12.35 0.46
CA MET A 48 -11.01 11.56 -0.37
C MET A 48 -11.81 10.46 -1.05
N ILE A 49 -11.82 10.49 -2.38
CA ILE A 49 -12.55 9.55 -3.23
C ILE A 49 -11.63 9.18 -4.38
N SER A 50 -11.54 7.88 -4.69
CA SER A 50 -10.93 7.39 -5.92
C SER A 50 -12.01 6.89 -6.87
N TRP A 51 -11.83 7.18 -8.16
CA TRP A 51 -12.60 6.49 -9.19
C TRP A 51 -12.11 5.05 -9.32
N PRO A 52 -12.95 4.11 -9.82
CA PRO A 52 -12.55 2.74 -10.06
C PRO A 52 -11.27 2.71 -10.92
N GLN A 53 -10.19 2.16 -10.36
CA GLN A 53 -8.90 2.08 -11.02
C GLN A 53 -8.10 0.88 -10.50
N THR A 54 -7.09 0.47 -11.26
CA THR A 54 -6.05 -0.46 -10.83
C THR A 54 -4.73 0.29 -10.66
N ASP A 55 -3.91 -0.11 -9.70
CA ASP A 55 -2.54 0.40 -9.56
C ASP A 55 -1.62 -0.23 -10.61
N ASN A 56 -1.74 0.22 -11.86
CA ASN A 56 -1.07 -0.36 -13.02
C ASN A 56 0.48 -0.28 -12.98
N HIS A 57 1.05 0.57 -12.13
CA HIS A 57 2.51 0.64 -11.90
C HIS A 57 3.00 -0.28 -10.78
N ASN A 58 2.10 -0.95 -10.06
CA ASN A 58 2.49 -1.95 -9.07
C ASN A 58 2.93 -3.24 -9.76
N LEU A 59 3.76 -4.02 -9.06
CA LEU A 59 4.05 -5.39 -9.46
C LEU A 59 2.76 -6.20 -9.47
N THR A 60 2.49 -6.92 -10.56
CA THR A 60 1.23 -7.65 -10.77
C THR A 60 0.95 -8.73 -9.73
N PHE A 61 2.01 -9.36 -9.21
CA PHE A 61 1.95 -10.33 -8.10
C PHE A 61 2.32 -9.71 -6.75
N GLY A 62 2.55 -8.39 -6.74
CA GLY A 62 2.95 -7.62 -5.58
C GLY A 62 1.80 -7.42 -4.61
N TRP A 63 2.13 -7.14 -3.36
CA TRP A 63 1.15 -6.70 -2.36
C TRP A 63 1.33 -5.20 -2.12
N CYS A 64 0.24 -4.52 -1.80
CA CYS A 64 0.23 -3.19 -1.21
C CYS A 64 -0.41 -3.28 0.18
N ALA A 65 -0.06 -2.34 1.05
CA ALA A 65 -0.72 -2.15 2.33
C ALA A 65 -1.42 -0.79 2.29
N ILE A 66 -2.70 -0.78 2.60
CA ILE A 66 -3.51 0.43 2.72
C ILE A 66 -3.80 0.58 4.20
N THR A 67 -3.59 1.75 4.79
CA THR A 67 -3.92 1.99 6.20
C THR A 67 -4.84 3.19 6.29
N ALA A 68 -6.01 3.01 6.91
CA ALA A 68 -6.92 4.12 7.18
C ALA A 68 -6.43 4.90 8.40
N LEU A 69 -6.17 6.19 8.21
CA LEU A 69 -5.76 7.11 9.27
C LEU A 69 -6.78 8.23 9.44
N GLY A 70 -6.72 8.91 10.59
CA GLY A 70 -7.59 10.04 10.91
C GLY A 70 -8.81 9.66 11.74
N ASN A 71 -9.74 10.59 11.85
CA ASN A 71 -11.00 10.43 12.60
C ASN A 71 -12.17 10.66 11.64
N PHE A 72 -12.90 9.60 11.32
CA PHE A 72 -14.07 9.63 10.45
C PHE A 72 -15.05 8.53 10.85
N ASP A 73 -16.33 8.70 10.48
CA ASP A 73 -17.36 7.67 10.66
C ASP A 73 -17.27 6.65 9.51
N PRO A 74 -16.94 5.37 9.78
CA PRO A 74 -16.85 4.34 8.75
C PRO A 74 -18.21 3.87 8.22
N GLU A 75 -19.35 4.34 8.75
CA GLU A 75 -20.67 4.11 8.17
C GLU A 75 -21.00 5.16 7.09
N GLU A 76 -20.45 6.38 7.20
CA GLU A 76 -20.66 7.46 6.23
C GLU A 76 -19.52 7.59 5.19
N GLY A 77 -18.37 6.97 5.45
CA GLY A 77 -17.19 7.01 4.59
C GLY A 77 -16.21 5.86 4.85
N GLY A 78 -15.01 5.91 4.25
CA GLY A 78 -13.98 4.89 4.48
C GLY A 78 -14.38 3.49 4.00
N HIS A 79 -14.91 3.39 2.79
CA HIS A 79 -15.23 2.11 2.15
C HIS A 79 -14.17 1.75 1.11
N LEU A 80 -13.63 0.53 1.18
CA LEU A 80 -12.82 -0.06 0.12
C LEU A 80 -13.74 -0.89 -0.79
N ILE A 81 -13.91 -0.43 -2.03
CA ILE A 81 -14.79 -1.07 -3.01
C ILE A 81 -13.93 -1.84 -4.01
N LEU A 82 -14.12 -3.15 -4.08
CA LEU A 82 -13.47 -4.05 -5.02
C LEU A 82 -14.48 -4.44 -6.09
N TRP A 83 -14.59 -3.61 -7.12
CA TRP A 83 -15.64 -3.70 -8.15
C TRP A 83 -15.69 -5.06 -8.85
N ASP A 84 -14.53 -5.57 -9.30
CA ASP A 84 -14.46 -6.86 -10.00
C ASP A 84 -14.85 -8.06 -9.12
N LEU A 85 -14.74 -7.91 -7.81
CA LEU A 85 -15.13 -8.93 -6.84
C LEU A 85 -16.57 -8.73 -6.32
N GLY A 86 -17.22 -7.60 -6.66
CA GLY A 86 -18.53 -7.24 -6.12
C GLY A 86 -18.55 -7.02 -4.60
N LEU A 87 -17.40 -6.62 -4.01
CA LEU A 87 -17.26 -6.47 -2.56
C LEU A 87 -17.20 -5.00 -2.14
N VAL A 88 -17.92 -4.68 -1.07
CA VAL A 88 -17.79 -3.43 -0.33
C VAL A 88 -17.30 -3.76 1.07
N ILE A 89 -16.09 -3.31 1.38
CA ILE A 89 -15.45 -3.55 2.67
C ILE A 89 -15.49 -2.25 3.45
N ARG A 90 -16.17 -2.25 4.60
CA ARG A 90 -16.06 -1.16 5.56
C ARG A 90 -14.63 -1.13 6.09
N PHE A 91 -13.98 0.03 6.02
CA PHE A 91 -12.56 0.17 6.34
C PHE A 91 -12.35 1.25 7.42
N PRO A 92 -12.57 0.90 8.71
CA PRO A 92 -12.50 1.84 9.83
C PRO A 92 -11.14 2.51 10.04
N PRO A 93 -11.10 3.65 10.74
CA PRO A 93 -9.84 4.22 11.21
C PRO A 93 -8.95 3.19 11.92
N SER A 94 -7.65 3.24 11.65
CA SER A 94 -6.63 2.30 12.13
C SER A 94 -6.68 0.88 11.54
N SER A 95 -7.53 0.62 10.54
CA SER A 95 -7.53 -0.66 9.81
C SER A 95 -6.38 -0.71 8.80
N THR A 96 -5.88 -1.92 8.53
CA THR A 96 -4.92 -2.23 7.46
C THR A 96 -5.27 -3.55 6.81
#